data_AF-A0A8I1QGZ8-F1
#
_entry.id   AF-A0A8I1QGZ8-F1
#
_cell.length_a   1.000
_cell.length_b   1.000
_cell.length_c   1.000
_cell.angle_alpha   90.00
_cell.angle_beta   90.00
_cell.angle_gamma   90.00
#
_symmetry.space_group_name_H-M   'P 1'
#
loop_
_entity.id
_entity.type
_entity.pdbx_description
1 polymer ?
#
loop_
_entity_poly.entity_id
_entity_poly.type
_entity_poly.pdbx_seq_one_letter_code
_entity_poly.pdbx_strand_id
1 'polypeptide(L)'
;MTTLEDDDDFVPQRRPHLMGPAAQAKALAEATARLAARRQRDALPHRIETARLVLRAPIRGDVPDLVKLADNKAIADKLSRLPHPYTRADGIGFVEIIAQRPDERPYAITLDDQFIGVVGFTFNEGQLPELGYWLGEPYWGRGFMSEAVKGLIEAAFATQLFPRLKARALASNDGSLNVLGKAGFVRTGEGPGPVGTNKDKPTIFLELEQPKWS
;
A
#
# COMPACT_ATOMS: atom_id res chain seq x y z
N MET A 1 38.31 -47.72 -51.15
CA MET A 1 38.89 -47.84 -49.80
C MET A 1 39.24 -46.42 -49.35
N THR A 2 38.93 -46.10 -48.08
CA THR A 2 39.26 -44.83 -47.35
C THR A 2 38.14 -43.76 -47.43
N THR A 3 37.10 -43.84 -46.57
CA THR A 3 36.84 -43.18 -45.24
C THR A 3 36.14 -41.83 -45.43
N LEU A 4 34.84 -41.64 -45.13
CA LEU A 4 34.16 -41.51 -43.81
C LEU A 4 34.92 -40.64 -42.82
N GLU A 5 34.56 -39.36 -42.76
CA GLU A 5 34.67 -38.51 -41.57
C GLU A 5 33.35 -37.73 -41.45
N ASP A 6 32.50 -38.23 -40.54
CA ASP A 6 31.36 -37.52 -39.98
C ASP A 6 31.91 -36.58 -38.89
N ASP A 7 31.88 -35.27 -39.14
CA ASP A 7 32.13 -34.26 -38.10
C ASP A 7 30.83 -34.05 -37.30
N ASP A 8 30.76 -34.78 -36.19
CA ASP A 8 29.72 -34.70 -35.17
C ASP A 8 29.93 -33.41 -34.34
N ASP A 9 29.24 -32.35 -34.75
CA ASP A 9 29.29 -31.01 -34.16
C ASP A 9 28.60 -31.01 -32.78
N PHE A 10 29.33 -31.48 -31.75
CA PHE A 10 28.85 -31.54 -30.38
C PHE A 10 28.71 -30.13 -29.79
N VAL A 11 27.50 -29.56 -29.88
CA VAL A 11 27.14 -28.34 -29.15
C VAL A 11 26.93 -28.69 -27.67
N PRO A 12 27.76 -28.20 -26.72
CA PRO A 12 27.53 -28.47 -25.31
C PRO A 12 26.24 -27.77 -24.87
N GLN A 13 25.16 -28.53 -24.67
CA GLN A 13 23.97 -28.03 -24.01
C GLN A 13 24.37 -27.58 -22.60
N ARG A 14 24.40 -26.26 -22.37
CA ARG A 14 24.49 -25.70 -21.03
C ARG A 14 23.31 -26.26 -20.23
N ARG A 15 23.58 -27.21 -19.33
CA ARG A 15 22.58 -27.70 -18.37
C ARG A 15 21.99 -26.46 -17.68
N PRO A 16 20.66 -26.31 -17.63
CA PRO A 16 20.04 -25.21 -16.89
C PRO A 16 20.59 -25.27 -15.47
N HIS A 17 21.15 -24.14 -15.02
CA HIS A 17 21.79 -24.05 -13.72
C HIS A 17 20.70 -24.23 -12.66
N LEU A 18 20.55 -25.46 -12.14
CA LEU A 18 19.61 -25.77 -11.08
C LEU A 18 19.99 -24.91 -9.87
N MET A 19 19.05 -24.09 -9.40
CA MET A 19 19.23 -23.31 -8.17
C MET A 19 19.67 -24.24 -7.04
N GLY A 20 20.67 -23.84 -6.26
CA GLY A 20 21.04 -24.58 -5.06
C GLY A 20 19.88 -24.62 -4.04
N PRO A 21 19.85 -25.61 -3.12
CA PRO A 21 18.73 -25.80 -2.19
C PRO A 21 18.31 -24.54 -1.40
N ALA A 22 19.28 -23.73 -0.96
CA ALA A 22 19.01 -22.48 -0.25
C ALA A 22 18.30 -21.44 -1.14
N ALA A 23 18.68 -21.37 -2.41
CA ALA A 23 18.08 -20.45 -3.37
C ALA A 23 16.65 -20.90 -3.76
N GLN A 24 16.42 -22.21 -3.86
CA GLN A 24 15.07 -22.77 -4.04
C GLN A 24 14.17 -22.49 -2.84
N ALA A 25 14.66 -22.70 -1.61
CA ALA A 25 13.92 -22.43 -0.39
C ALA A 25 13.52 -20.94 -0.27
N LYS A 26 14.45 -20.03 -0.59
CA LYS A 26 14.19 -18.59 -0.63
C LYS A 26 13.12 -18.25 -1.67
N ALA A 27 13.23 -18.78 -2.89
CA ALA A 27 12.25 -18.54 -3.95
C ALA A 27 10.85 -19.04 -3.58
N LEU A 28 10.75 -20.20 -2.91
CA LEU A 28 9.49 -20.73 -2.42
C LEU A 28 8.88 -19.86 -1.31
N ALA A 29 9.70 -19.38 -0.38
CA ALA A 29 9.25 -18.48 0.69
C ALA A 29 8.69 -17.16 0.11
N GLU A 30 9.40 -16.56 -0.86
CA GLU A 30 8.96 -15.35 -1.56
C GLU A 30 7.64 -15.59 -2.32
N ALA A 31 7.53 -16.70 -3.06
CA ALA A 31 6.31 -17.06 -3.78
C ALA A 31 5.12 -17.26 -2.82
N THR A 32 5.35 -17.91 -1.68
CA THR A 32 4.32 -18.11 -0.64
C THR A 32 3.87 -16.77 -0.06
N ALA A 33 4.82 -15.87 0.26
CA ALA A 33 4.52 -14.54 0.76
C ALA A 33 3.71 -13.71 -0.25
N ARG A 34 4.05 -13.79 -1.55
CA ARG A 34 3.27 -13.13 -2.63
C ARG A 34 1.82 -13.63 -2.68
N LEU A 35 1.60 -14.94 -2.57
CA LEU A 35 0.26 -15.52 -2.59
C LEU A 35 -0.55 -15.09 -1.36
N ALA A 36 0.07 -15.08 -0.17
CA ALA A 36 -0.56 -14.60 1.05
C ALA A 36 -0.97 -13.11 0.95
N ALA A 37 -0.08 -12.25 0.47
CA ALA A 37 -0.35 -10.84 0.24
C ALA A 37 -1.53 -10.60 -0.72
N ARG A 38 -1.56 -11.33 -1.85
CA ARG A 38 -2.68 -11.28 -2.80
C ARG A 38 -3.99 -11.71 -2.16
N ARG A 39 -3.99 -12.82 -1.40
CA ARG A 39 -5.17 -13.30 -0.69
C ARG A 39 -5.72 -12.27 0.30
N GLN A 40 -4.85 -11.60 1.05
CA GLN A 40 -5.25 -10.52 1.96
C GLN A 40 -5.88 -9.35 1.19
N ARG A 41 -5.22 -8.91 0.11
CA ARG A 41 -5.69 -7.81 -0.74
C ARG A 41 -7.05 -8.10 -1.39
N ASP A 42 -7.25 -9.31 -1.88
CA ASP A 42 -8.47 -9.73 -2.59
C ASP A 42 -9.64 -10.02 -1.63
N ALA A 43 -9.37 -10.37 -0.37
CA ALA A 43 -10.40 -10.57 0.64
C ALA A 43 -11.03 -9.25 1.14
N LEU A 44 -10.38 -8.10 0.91
CA LEU A 44 -10.95 -6.82 1.29
C LEU A 44 -12.15 -6.48 0.38
N PRO A 45 -13.25 -5.95 0.96
CA PRO A 45 -14.44 -5.59 0.20
C PRO A 45 -14.14 -4.53 -0.85
N HIS A 46 -14.89 -4.51 -1.96
CA HIS A 46 -14.72 -3.48 -2.99
C HIS A 46 -15.29 -2.11 -2.59
N ARG A 47 -16.21 -2.11 -1.62
CA ARG A 47 -16.90 -0.93 -1.11
C ARG A 47 -17.14 -1.07 0.38
N ILE A 48 -16.84 -0.02 1.14
CA ILE A 48 -17.08 0.07 2.58
C ILE A 48 -17.89 1.33 2.82
N GLU A 49 -19.03 1.18 3.48
CA GLU A 49 -19.84 2.31 3.93
C GLU A 49 -19.55 2.58 5.40
N THR A 50 -19.44 3.87 5.73
CA THR A 50 -19.38 4.35 7.11
C THR A 50 -20.55 5.31 7.35
N ALA A 51 -20.59 5.97 8.51
CA ALA A 51 -21.68 6.88 8.85
C ALA A 51 -21.84 8.04 7.85
N ARG A 52 -20.74 8.54 7.28
CA ARG A 52 -20.71 9.71 6.38
C ARG A 52 -19.99 9.44 5.07
N LEU A 53 -19.21 8.36 4.97
CA LEU A 53 -18.28 8.15 3.86
C LEU A 53 -18.58 6.85 3.13
N VAL A 54 -18.18 6.84 1.87
CA VAL A 54 -18.04 5.61 1.09
C VAL A 54 -16.57 5.47 0.71
N LEU A 55 -15.99 4.32 1.03
CA LEU A 55 -14.66 3.93 0.56
C LEU A 55 -14.85 2.96 -0.59
N ARG A 56 -14.29 3.30 -1.76
CA ARG A 56 -14.43 2.48 -2.97
C ARG A 56 -13.18 2.54 -3.82
N ALA A 57 -13.07 1.64 -4.80
CA ALA A 57 -12.00 1.73 -5.79
C ALA A 57 -11.97 3.13 -6.45
N PRO A 58 -10.78 3.74 -6.63
CA PRO A 58 -10.63 4.96 -7.40
C PRO A 58 -11.09 4.75 -8.85
N ILE A 59 -11.72 5.77 -9.43
CA ILE A 59 -12.21 5.76 -10.81
C ILE A 59 -11.70 6.97 -11.58
N ARG A 60 -11.73 6.92 -12.92
CA ARG A 60 -11.33 8.07 -13.77
C ARG A 60 -12.09 9.35 -13.46
N GLY A 61 -13.34 9.23 -13.01
CA GLY A 61 -14.18 10.36 -12.58
C GLY A 61 -13.59 11.14 -11.39
N ASP A 62 -12.71 10.53 -10.59
CA ASP A 62 -12.08 11.18 -9.43
C ASP A 62 -10.97 12.15 -9.82
N VAL A 63 -10.37 11.97 -11.00
CA VAL A 63 -9.13 12.67 -11.39
C VAL A 63 -9.24 14.20 -11.24
N PRO A 64 -10.33 14.88 -11.63
CA PRO A 64 -10.44 16.33 -11.45
C PRO A 64 -10.32 16.77 -9.98
N ASP A 65 -11.06 16.15 -9.06
CA ASP A 65 -11.01 16.45 -7.63
C ASP A 65 -9.69 15.99 -7.00
N LEU A 66 -9.21 14.81 -7.39
CA LEU A 66 -7.95 14.25 -6.92
C LEU A 66 -6.80 15.21 -7.23
N VAL A 67 -6.66 15.67 -8.47
CA VAL A 67 -5.59 16.59 -8.88
C VAL A 67 -5.72 17.91 -8.13
N LYS A 68 -6.94 18.47 -8.07
CA LYS A 68 -7.22 19.72 -7.36
C LYS A 68 -6.83 19.65 -5.88
N LEU A 69 -7.08 18.53 -5.22
CA LEU A 69 -6.78 18.35 -3.80
C LEU A 69 -5.32 17.94 -3.55
N ALA A 70 -4.76 17.09 -4.41
CA ALA A 70 -3.41 16.53 -4.26
C ALA A 70 -2.30 17.50 -4.66
N ASP A 71 -2.56 18.49 -5.53
CA ASP A 71 -1.59 19.54 -5.86
C ASP A 71 -1.49 20.59 -4.73
N ASN A 72 -1.15 20.09 -3.55
CA ASN A 72 -1.09 20.85 -2.31
C ASN A 72 0.20 20.48 -1.57
N LYS A 73 1.08 21.49 -1.41
CA LYS A 73 2.38 21.31 -0.76
C LYS A 73 2.26 20.82 0.69
N ALA A 74 1.25 21.28 1.44
CA ALA A 74 1.03 20.85 2.82
C ALA A 74 0.68 19.36 2.93
N ILE A 75 0.10 18.77 1.88
CA ILE A 75 -0.10 17.32 1.76
C ILE A 75 1.21 16.64 1.34
N ALA A 76 1.84 17.13 0.26
CA ALA A 76 3.05 16.53 -0.29
C ALA A 76 4.21 16.47 0.71
N ASP A 77 4.38 17.51 1.55
CA ASP A 77 5.42 17.56 2.57
C ASP A 77 5.29 16.46 3.64
N LYS A 78 4.09 15.90 3.81
CA LYS A 78 3.76 14.86 4.78
C LYS A 78 3.85 13.44 4.19
N LEU A 79 3.78 13.29 2.87
CA LEU A 79 3.69 12.00 2.19
C LEU A 79 4.99 11.63 1.49
N SER A 80 5.39 10.36 1.55
CA SER A 80 6.64 9.91 0.94
C SER A 80 6.60 9.79 -0.59
N ARG A 81 5.43 9.62 -1.20
CA ARG A 81 5.28 9.21 -2.61
C ARG A 81 4.45 10.18 -3.46
N LEU A 82 3.88 11.23 -2.88
CA LEU A 82 3.05 12.19 -3.61
C LEU A 82 3.97 13.23 -4.28
N PRO A 83 4.05 13.29 -5.62
CA PRO A 83 4.83 14.33 -6.29
C PRO A 83 4.21 15.71 -6.06
N HIS A 84 5.05 16.74 -6.12
CA HIS A 84 4.60 18.13 -6.12
C HIS A 84 5.47 18.95 -7.09
N PRO A 85 4.89 19.70 -8.04
CA PRO A 85 3.44 19.81 -8.32
C PRO A 85 2.80 18.49 -8.75
N TYR A 86 1.52 18.31 -8.43
CA TYR A 86 0.76 17.10 -8.76
C TYR A 86 -0.08 17.35 -10.01
N THR A 87 0.19 16.60 -11.07
CA THR A 87 -0.40 16.86 -12.39
C THR A 87 -1.58 15.95 -12.70
N ARG A 88 -2.32 16.28 -13.76
CA ARG A 88 -3.36 15.39 -14.31
C ARG A 88 -2.81 14.04 -14.75
N ALA A 89 -1.58 13.99 -15.27
CA ALA A 89 -0.93 12.75 -15.65
C ALA A 89 -0.67 11.86 -14.42
N ASP A 90 -0.26 12.45 -13.30
CA ASP A 90 -0.07 11.73 -12.04
C ASP A 90 -1.40 11.14 -11.53
N GLY A 91 -2.49 11.92 -11.60
CA GLY A 91 -3.83 11.46 -11.20
C GLY A 91 -4.33 10.29 -12.05
N ILE A 92 -4.14 10.37 -13.38
CA ILE A 92 -4.46 9.27 -14.30
C ILE A 92 -3.61 8.03 -13.99
N GLY A 93 -2.29 8.22 -13.84
CA GLY A 93 -1.36 7.14 -13.50
C GLY A 93 -1.69 6.48 -12.15
N PHE A 94 -2.14 7.26 -11.17
CA PHE A 94 -2.60 6.70 -9.91
C PHE A 94 -3.81 5.76 -10.09
N VAL A 95 -4.86 6.19 -10.79
CA VAL A 95 -6.08 5.41 -10.98
C VAL A 95 -5.86 4.18 -11.86
N GLU A 96 -5.11 4.33 -12.95
CA GLU A 96 -4.99 3.29 -13.98
C GLU A 96 -3.83 2.33 -13.75
N ILE A 97 -2.79 2.78 -13.06
CA ILE A 97 -1.57 1.99 -12.85
C ILE A 97 -1.46 1.62 -11.38
N ILE A 98 -1.30 2.60 -10.49
CA ILE A 98 -0.98 2.35 -9.08
C ILE A 98 -2.13 1.59 -8.39
N ALA A 99 -3.37 2.04 -8.55
CA ALA A 99 -4.54 1.43 -7.93
C ALA A 99 -4.86 0.02 -8.47
N GLN A 100 -4.28 -0.36 -9.62
CA GLN A 100 -4.45 -1.68 -10.22
C GLN A 100 -3.34 -2.65 -9.84
N ARG A 101 -2.29 -2.20 -9.15
CA ARG A 101 -1.18 -3.08 -8.77
C ARG A 101 -1.64 -4.15 -7.77
N PRO A 102 -1.07 -5.37 -7.83
CA PRO A 102 -1.44 -6.45 -6.91
C PRO A 102 -0.94 -6.23 -5.48
N ASP A 103 0.06 -5.36 -5.29
CA ASP A 103 0.64 -4.98 -4.00
C ASP A 103 -0.02 -3.73 -3.39
N GLU A 104 -1.07 -3.19 -4.02
CA GLU A 104 -1.78 -2.00 -3.54
C GLU A 104 -3.30 -2.26 -3.46
N ARG A 105 -3.93 -1.67 -2.45
CA ARG A 105 -5.40 -1.60 -2.33
C ARG A 105 -5.83 -0.23 -1.82
N PRO A 106 -5.78 0.80 -2.68
CA PRO A 106 -6.30 2.11 -2.34
C PRO A 106 -7.83 2.15 -2.45
N TYR A 107 -8.43 2.95 -1.58
CA TYR A 107 -9.81 3.37 -1.65
C TYR A 107 -9.85 4.89 -1.80
N ALA A 108 -10.58 5.36 -2.79
CA ALA A 108 -11.09 6.72 -2.79
C ALA A 108 -12.05 6.88 -1.62
N ILE A 109 -11.86 7.95 -0.85
CA ILE A 109 -12.77 8.39 0.19
C ILE A 109 -13.74 9.36 -0.46
N THR A 110 -15.04 9.05 -0.41
CA THR A 110 -16.07 9.97 -0.92
C THR A 110 -17.04 10.42 0.16
N LEU A 111 -17.42 11.69 0.10
CA LEU A 111 -18.47 12.33 0.90
C LEU A 111 -19.50 12.87 -0.07
N ASP A 112 -20.76 12.43 0.01
CA ASP A 112 -21.83 12.81 -0.92
C ASP A 112 -21.39 12.65 -2.41
N ASP A 113 -20.80 11.50 -2.72
CA ASP A 113 -20.20 11.13 -4.02
C ASP A 113 -18.98 11.99 -4.47
N GLN A 114 -18.59 13.01 -3.72
CA GLN A 114 -17.41 13.82 -4.01
C GLN A 114 -16.13 13.16 -3.48
N PHE A 115 -15.07 13.09 -4.30
CA PHE A 115 -13.76 12.60 -3.87
C PHE A 115 -13.10 13.58 -2.90
N ILE A 116 -12.63 13.09 -1.74
CA ILE A 116 -11.99 13.92 -0.71
C ILE A 116 -10.61 13.45 -0.26
N GLY A 117 -10.15 12.27 -0.70
CA GLY A 117 -8.85 11.72 -0.34
C GLY A 117 -8.72 10.22 -0.62
N VAL A 118 -7.66 9.61 -0.11
CA VAL A 118 -7.35 8.19 -0.29
C VAL A 118 -6.97 7.56 1.05
N VAL A 119 -7.41 6.33 1.27
CA VAL A 119 -6.96 5.44 2.34
C VAL A 119 -6.73 4.05 1.76
N GLY A 120 -5.73 3.30 2.22
CA GLY A 120 -5.51 1.96 1.68
C GLY A 120 -4.37 1.21 2.34
N PHE A 121 -4.15 -0.01 1.85
CA PHE A 121 -3.03 -0.84 2.26
C PHE A 121 -2.04 -1.05 1.11
N THR A 122 -0.76 -1.01 1.44
CA THR A 122 0.32 -1.56 0.62
C THR A 122 0.75 -2.93 1.18
N PHE A 123 0.96 -3.91 0.31
CA PHE A 123 1.30 -5.28 0.66
C PHE A 123 2.71 -5.63 0.17
N ASN A 124 3.69 -5.53 1.06
CA ASN A 124 5.07 -5.92 0.74
C ASN A 124 5.33 -7.37 1.17
N GLU A 125 6.06 -8.12 0.36
CA GLU A 125 6.41 -9.52 0.63
C GLU A 125 7.10 -9.69 1.98
N GLY A 126 6.58 -10.60 2.80
CA GLY A 126 7.14 -10.91 4.12
C GLY A 126 6.97 -9.80 5.16
N GLN A 127 6.18 -8.76 4.87
CA GLN A 127 5.91 -7.67 5.80
C GLN A 127 4.42 -7.60 6.16
N LEU A 128 4.11 -6.96 7.29
CA LEU A 128 2.73 -6.60 7.64
C LEU A 128 2.14 -5.65 6.58
N PRO A 129 0.84 -5.76 6.27
CA PRO A 129 0.16 -4.75 5.45
C PRO A 129 0.32 -3.35 6.06
N GLU A 130 0.72 -2.39 5.24
CA GLU A 130 1.00 -1.02 5.65
C GLU A 130 -0.17 -0.10 5.32
N LEU A 131 -0.79 0.49 6.33
CA LEU A 131 -1.83 1.50 6.17
C LEU A 131 -1.21 2.84 5.74
N GLY A 132 -1.73 3.39 4.64
CA GLY A 132 -1.38 4.72 4.14
C GLY A 132 -2.63 5.52 3.77
N TYR A 133 -2.57 6.84 3.94
CA TYR A 133 -3.69 7.71 3.62
C TYR A 133 -3.29 9.16 3.44
N TRP A 134 -4.17 9.92 2.78
CA TRP A 134 -4.16 11.37 2.74
C TRP A 134 -5.56 11.91 2.53
N LEU A 135 -5.79 13.14 2.96
CA LEU A 135 -7.07 13.83 2.84
C LEU A 135 -6.82 15.21 2.26
N GLY A 136 -7.72 15.71 1.42
CA GLY A 136 -7.68 17.10 0.96
C GLY A 136 -7.72 18.06 2.15
N GLU A 137 -6.90 19.11 2.11
CA GLU A 137 -6.78 20.09 3.20
C GLU A 137 -8.11 20.70 3.66
N PRO A 138 -9.09 21.04 2.77
CA PRO A 138 -10.41 21.54 3.19
C PRO A 138 -11.23 20.60 4.09
N TYR A 139 -10.82 19.34 4.19
CA TYR A 139 -11.51 18.30 4.96
C TYR A 139 -10.77 17.93 6.26
N TRP A 140 -9.61 18.55 6.54
CA TRP A 140 -8.84 18.32 7.76
C TRP A 140 -9.59 18.77 9.02
N GLY A 141 -9.28 18.14 10.17
CA GLY A 141 -9.87 18.50 11.46
C GLY A 141 -11.34 18.10 11.66
N ARG A 142 -12.01 17.55 10.63
CA ARG A 142 -13.45 17.21 10.65
C ARG A 142 -13.76 15.74 10.98
N GLY A 143 -12.73 14.96 11.32
CA GLY A 143 -12.85 13.56 11.72
C GLY A 143 -13.02 12.55 10.57
N PHE A 144 -13.05 12.99 9.31
CA PHE A 144 -13.26 12.09 8.17
C PHE A 144 -12.15 11.05 8.01
N MET A 145 -10.88 11.43 8.20
CA MET A 145 -9.79 10.44 8.09
C MET A 145 -9.83 9.41 9.22
N SER A 146 -10.17 9.80 10.44
CA SER A 146 -10.36 8.85 11.54
C SER A 146 -11.48 7.86 11.24
N GLU A 147 -12.58 8.32 10.66
CA GLU A 147 -13.70 7.47 10.24
C GLU A 147 -13.30 6.50 9.11
N ALA A 148 -12.64 7.01 8.07
CA ALA A 148 -12.19 6.20 6.94
C ALA A 148 -11.19 5.11 7.38
N VAL A 149 -10.22 5.46 8.22
CA VAL A 149 -9.24 4.52 8.79
C VAL A 149 -9.93 3.46 9.64
N LYS A 150 -10.86 3.87 10.51
CA LYS A 150 -11.62 2.93 11.34
C LYS A 150 -12.41 1.94 10.49
N GLY A 151 -13.18 2.42 9.50
CA GLY A 151 -13.97 1.56 8.63
C GLY A 151 -13.11 0.57 7.83
N LEU A 152 -11.95 1.00 7.33
CA LEU A 152 -11.04 0.11 6.61
C LEU A 152 -10.42 -0.96 7.52
N ILE A 153 -10.03 -0.60 8.75
CA ILE A 153 -9.48 -1.55 9.73
C ILE A 153 -10.52 -2.58 10.15
N GLU A 154 -11.74 -2.13 10.43
CA GLU A 154 -12.86 -3.03 10.78
C GLU A 154 -13.14 -4.01 9.64
N ALA A 155 -13.18 -3.52 8.40
CA ALA A 155 -13.33 -4.38 7.23
C ALA A 155 -12.16 -5.37 7.07
N ALA A 156 -10.91 -4.95 7.32
CA ALA A 156 -9.75 -5.82 7.24
C ALA A 156 -9.80 -6.94 8.30
N PHE A 157 -10.06 -6.59 9.56
CA PHE A 157 -10.14 -7.56 10.65
C PHE A 157 -11.33 -8.52 10.52
N ALA A 158 -12.45 -8.08 9.95
CA ALA A 158 -13.59 -8.96 9.66
C ALA A 158 -13.23 -10.13 8.73
N THR A 159 -12.19 -9.99 7.89
CA THR A 159 -11.72 -11.09 7.02
C THR A 159 -10.95 -12.18 7.76
N GLN A 160 -10.49 -11.91 9.00
CA GLN A 160 -9.61 -12.78 9.79
C GLN A 160 -8.23 -13.08 9.15
N LEU A 161 -7.89 -12.39 8.06
CA LEU A 161 -6.60 -12.56 7.35
C LEU A 161 -5.54 -11.53 7.76
N PHE A 162 -5.87 -10.61 8.67
CA PHE A 162 -5.02 -9.49 9.09
C PHE A 162 -4.76 -9.57 10.60
N PRO A 163 -3.82 -10.41 11.06
CA PRO A 163 -3.55 -10.52 12.50
C PRO A 163 -2.94 -9.24 13.07
N ARG A 164 -2.17 -8.50 12.26
CA ARG A 164 -1.50 -7.25 12.62
C ARG A 164 -1.41 -6.34 11.40
N LEU A 165 -1.44 -5.04 11.64
CA LEU A 165 -1.26 -3.99 10.65
C LEU A 165 -0.10 -3.09 11.09
N LYS A 166 0.59 -2.48 10.13
CA LYS A 166 1.58 -1.43 10.42
C LYS A 166 1.21 -0.11 9.78
N ALA A 167 1.73 0.97 10.32
CA ALA A 167 1.64 2.31 9.76
C ALA A 167 2.91 3.08 10.12
N ARG A 168 3.15 4.18 9.41
CA ARG A 168 4.21 5.12 9.75
C ARG A 168 3.77 6.54 9.47
N ALA A 169 4.26 7.47 10.27
CA ALA A 169 4.03 8.90 10.09
C ALA A 169 5.31 9.67 10.43
N LEU A 170 5.53 10.81 9.78
CA LEU A 170 6.56 11.73 10.23
C LEU A 170 6.31 12.11 11.68
N ALA A 171 7.37 12.23 12.48
CA ALA A 171 7.26 12.65 13.87
C ALA A 171 6.64 14.05 14.03
N SER A 172 6.75 14.89 12.99
CA SER A 172 6.12 16.22 12.92
C SER A 172 4.68 16.22 12.41
N ASN A 173 4.11 15.07 12.04
CA ASN A 173 2.76 14.98 11.49
C ASN A 173 1.74 14.57 12.57
N ASP A 174 1.46 15.51 13.48
CA ASP A 174 0.51 15.33 14.59
C ASP A 174 -0.88 14.88 14.12
N GLY A 175 -1.32 15.34 12.95
CA GLY A 175 -2.60 14.94 12.37
C GLY A 175 -2.68 13.44 12.14
N SER A 176 -1.67 12.85 11.50
CA SER A 176 -1.60 11.41 11.28
C SER A 176 -1.37 10.63 12.56
N LEU A 177 -0.52 11.13 13.47
CA LEU A 177 -0.28 10.49 14.76
C LEU A 177 -1.56 10.41 15.60
N ASN A 178 -2.37 11.47 15.63
CA ASN A 178 -3.66 11.49 16.30
C ASN A 178 -4.67 10.53 15.66
N VAL A 179 -4.74 10.46 14.32
CA VAL A 179 -5.60 9.51 13.60
C VAL A 179 -5.23 8.07 13.95
N LEU A 180 -3.94 7.73 13.91
CA LEU A 180 -3.44 6.39 14.20
C LEU A 180 -3.66 6.02 15.67
N GLY A 181 -3.37 6.93 16.60
CA GLY A 181 -3.63 6.73 18.02
C GLY A 181 -5.11 6.46 18.33
N LYS A 182 -6.03 7.21 17.71
CA LYS A 182 -7.48 6.97 17.82
C LYS A 182 -7.93 5.62 17.25
N ALA A 183 -7.21 5.11 16.26
CA ALA A 183 -7.48 3.80 15.68
C ALA A 183 -6.83 2.64 16.49
N GLY A 184 -6.12 2.95 17.58
CA GLY A 184 -5.50 1.98 18.48
C GLY A 184 -4.08 1.56 18.09
N PHE A 185 -3.45 2.22 17.12
CA PHE A 185 -2.05 1.93 16.79
C PHE A 185 -1.13 2.32 17.95
N VAL A 186 -0.18 1.43 18.24
CA VAL A 186 0.83 1.61 19.29
C VAL A 186 2.18 1.86 18.63
N ARG A 187 2.93 2.82 19.17
CA ARG A 187 4.30 3.12 18.72
C ARG A 187 5.22 1.93 19.02
N THR A 188 5.87 1.40 17.99
CA THR A 188 6.86 0.31 18.10
C THR A 188 8.30 0.80 17.93
N GLY A 189 8.50 1.98 17.36
CA GLY A 189 9.83 2.56 17.20
C GLY A 189 9.84 3.96 16.62
N GLU A 190 11.03 4.52 16.48
CA GLU A 190 11.31 5.77 15.77
C GLU A 190 12.65 5.64 15.04
N GLY A 191 12.75 6.27 13.87
CA GLY A 191 13.97 6.27 13.08
C GLY A 191 13.84 7.08 11.79
N PRO A 192 14.87 7.05 10.93
CA PRO A 192 14.80 7.71 9.64
C PRO A 192 13.73 7.07 8.76
N GLY A 193 12.98 7.90 8.03
CA GLY A 193 12.02 7.42 7.04
C GLY A 193 12.73 6.58 5.96
N PRO A 194 12.14 5.46 5.50
CA PRO A 194 12.87 4.52 4.67
C PRO A 194 12.85 4.87 3.18
N VAL A 195 11.89 5.69 2.72
CA VAL A 195 11.61 5.86 1.28
C VAL A 195 11.08 7.25 0.91
N GLY A 196 11.30 7.60 -0.35
CA GLY A 196 10.69 8.75 -1.00
C GLY A 196 11.11 10.09 -0.42
N THR A 197 10.23 11.10 -0.50
CA THR A 197 10.48 12.46 0.03
C THR A 197 10.61 12.50 1.56
N ASN A 198 10.23 11.43 2.25
CA ASN A 198 10.38 11.29 3.69
C ASN A 198 11.64 10.52 4.09
N LYS A 199 12.49 10.13 3.13
CA LYS A 199 13.76 9.47 3.43
C LYS A 199 14.57 10.32 4.41
N ASP A 200 15.14 9.67 5.42
CA ASP A 200 15.99 10.27 6.46
C ASP A 200 15.28 11.25 7.42
N LYS A 201 13.99 11.56 7.20
CA LYS A 201 13.20 12.39 8.12
C LYS A 201 12.76 11.57 9.35
N PRO A 202 12.71 12.17 10.56
CA PRO A 202 12.20 11.50 11.76
C PRO A 202 10.80 10.93 11.53
N THR A 203 10.68 9.62 11.68
CA THR A 203 9.47 8.84 11.40
C THR A 203 9.14 7.94 12.58
N ILE A 204 7.89 7.97 13.02
CA ILE A 204 7.35 7.06 14.02
C ILE A 204 6.80 5.83 13.32
N PHE A 205 7.17 4.65 13.81
CA PHE A 205 6.65 3.37 13.36
C PHE A 205 5.61 2.88 14.35
N LEU A 206 4.45 2.45 13.84
CA LEU A 206 3.34 2.02 14.65
C LEU A 206 2.76 0.71 14.14
N GLU A 207 2.23 -0.09 15.05
CA GLU A 207 1.54 -1.35 14.75
C GLU A 207 0.21 -1.43 15.47
N LEU A 208 -0.73 -2.16 14.89
CA LEU A 208 -2.04 -2.46 15.45
C LEU A 208 -2.26 -3.97 15.39
N GLU A 209 -2.60 -4.57 16.53
CA GLU A 209 -2.95 -5.98 16.59
C GLU A 209 -4.45 -6.17 16.50
N GLN A 210 -4.88 -7.22 15.80
CA GLN A 210 -6.28 -7.60 15.77
C GLN A 210 -6.73 -7.95 17.20
N PRO A 211 -7.81 -7.34 17.72
CA PRO A 211 -8.34 -7.70 19.02
C PRO A 211 -8.70 -9.19 19.03
N LYS A 212 -8.19 -9.93 20.02
CA LYS A 212 -8.65 -11.30 20.27
C LYS A 212 -10.07 -11.20 20.81
N TRP A 213 -11.06 -11.71 20.09
CA TRP A 213 -12.39 -11.87 20.66
C TRP A 213 -12.29 -12.96 21.74
N SER A 214 -12.52 -12.57 22.99
CA SER A 214 -12.65 -13.46 24.15
C SER A 214 -14.05 -14.05 24.22
#